data_AF-A0A7Y3A220-F1
#
_entry.id   AF-A0A7Y3A220-F1
#
_cell.length_a   1.000
_cell.length_b   1.000
_cell.length_c   1.000
_cell.angle_alpha   90.00
_cell.angle_beta   90.00
_cell.angle_gamma   90.00
#
_symmetry.space_group_name_H-M   'P 1'
#
loop_
_entity.id
_entity.type
_entity.pdbx_description
1 polymer ?
#
loop_
_entity_poly.entity_id
_entity_poly.type
_entity_poly.pdbx_seq_one_letter_code
_entity_poly.pdbx_strand_id
1 'polypeptide(L)'
;MRILIITLFISILGSAQAQRNYLAIYTDASEFGAIMFPPGTPFELYDWDNNLVLNQDSFEGIFAIDDPHTLYVFPSWKEEKEVFKLENARIEVLPTKNYHKSGIKHTPISSHGITVTKSVTDSAVNPGEKNVKLEFSNGILFTYTDGDVEATLNGKILEIENKYLVYSQLGVTK
;
A
#
# COMPACT_ATOMS: atom_id res chain seq x y z
N MET A 1 40.98 35.15 -23.20
CA MET A 1 40.94 33.78 -22.63
C MET A 1 41.13 33.88 -21.12
N ARG A 2 40.06 34.08 -20.33
CA ARG A 2 40.10 34.12 -18.86
C ARG A 2 38.79 33.60 -18.26
N ILE A 3 38.91 32.40 -17.68
CA ILE A 3 38.30 31.87 -16.45
C ILE A 3 36.77 31.94 -16.35
N LEU A 4 36.20 30.79 -16.70
CA LEU A 4 34.99 30.13 -16.21
C LEU A 4 34.76 30.34 -14.69
N ILE A 5 33.62 30.90 -14.30
CA ILE A 5 33.07 30.76 -12.94
C ILE A 5 31.62 30.28 -13.09
N ILE A 6 31.46 28.96 -13.00
CA ILE A 6 30.19 28.27 -12.82
C ILE A 6 29.95 28.25 -11.31
N THR A 7 29.03 29.08 -10.82
CA THR A 7 28.60 29.01 -9.42
C THR A 7 27.23 28.35 -9.34
N LEU A 8 27.31 27.05 -9.11
CA LEU A 8 26.35 26.15 -8.47
C LEU A 8 25.23 26.86 -7.67
N PHE A 9 24.01 26.87 -8.21
CA PHE A 9 22.77 27.14 -7.47
C PHE A 9 21.99 25.82 -7.36
N ILE A 10 22.52 24.87 -6.59
CA ILE A 10 21.86 23.60 -6.24
C ILE A 10 21.66 23.58 -4.74
N SER A 11 20.45 23.95 -4.31
CA SER A 11 19.83 23.69 -3.00
C SER A 11 18.65 24.68 -2.94
N ILE A 12 17.39 24.28 -3.01
CA ILE A 12 16.67 23.52 -1.99
C ILE A 12 15.45 22.89 -2.70
N LEU A 13 15.51 21.60 -3.01
CA LEU A 13 14.29 20.80 -3.14
C LEU A 13 14.14 20.08 -1.81
N GLY A 14 13.58 20.82 -0.85
CA GLY A 14 13.08 20.24 0.38
C GLY A 14 12.02 19.22 -0.01
N SER A 15 12.42 17.94 -0.02
CA SER A 15 11.47 16.84 -0.07
C SER A 15 10.76 16.86 1.27
N ALA A 16 9.67 17.63 1.37
CA ALA A 16 8.69 17.42 2.41
C ALA A 16 8.23 15.97 2.26
N GLN A 17 8.83 15.07 3.04
CA GLN A 17 8.26 13.75 3.25
C GLN A 17 7.02 13.97 4.10
N ALA A 18 5.94 14.43 3.46
CA ALA A 18 4.60 14.32 4.01
C ALA A 18 4.42 12.85 4.39
N GLN A 19 4.02 12.61 5.64
CA GLN A 19 3.67 11.27 6.09
C GLN A 19 2.61 10.74 5.12
N ARG A 20 2.98 9.74 4.33
CA ARG A 20 2.11 9.23 3.28
C ARG A 20 1.02 8.41 3.97
N ASN A 21 -0.24 8.68 3.65
CA ASN A 21 -1.39 8.01 4.26
C ASN A 21 -1.87 6.86 3.36
N TYR A 22 -2.40 5.79 3.95
CA TYR A 22 -3.07 4.71 3.21
C TYR A 22 -4.43 5.18 2.73
N LEU A 23 -4.83 4.75 1.54
CA LEU A 23 -6.21 4.89 1.07
C LEU A 23 -6.96 3.60 1.37
N ALA A 24 -8.09 3.69 2.05
CA ALA A 24 -9.00 2.57 2.32
C ALA A 24 -10.38 2.87 1.74
N ILE A 25 -10.93 1.91 0.99
CA ILE A 25 -12.26 1.99 0.39
C ILE A 25 -13.12 0.91 1.02
N TYR A 26 -14.25 1.28 1.60
CA TYR A 26 -15.24 0.33 2.08
C TYR A 26 -16.48 0.41 1.20
N THR A 27 -16.90 -0.72 0.67
CA THR A 27 -18.12 -0.87 -0.12
C THR A 27 -18.96 -2.00 0.47
N ASP A 28 -20.28 -1.91 0.32
CA ASP A 28 -21.18 -2.98 0.77
C ASP A 28 -20.91 -4.31 0.06
N ALA A 29 -20.35 -4.27 -1.15
CA ALA A 29 -19.99 -5.45 -1.94
C ALA A 29 -18.66 -6.11 -1.50
N SER A 30 -17.89 -5.49 -0.60
CA SER A 30 -16.61 -6.03 -0.18
C SER A 30 -16.81 -7.07 0.93
N GLU A 31 -16.87 -8.35 0.54
CA GLU A 31 -16.84 -9.47 1.50
C GLU A 31 -15.61 -9.41 2.41
N PHE A 32 -14.53 -8.75 1.97
CA PHE A 32 -13.21 -8.73 2.60
C PHE A 32 -12.90 -7.52 3.49
N GLY A 33 -13.89 -6.65 3.75
CA GLY A 33 -13.68 -5.41 4.52
C GLY A 33 -13.25 -4.24 3.63
N ALA A 34 -12.16 -3.53 3.97
CA ALA A 34 -11.67 -2.42 3.13
C ALA A 34 -10.73 -2.90 2.03
N ILE A 35 -10.87 -2.35 0.83
CA ILE A 35 -9.83 -2.39 -0.21
C ILE A 35 -8.79 -1.32 0.17
N MET A 36 -7.58 -1.74 0.49
CA MET A 36 -6.51 -0.83 0.92
C MET A 36 -5.44 -0.65 -0.15
N PHE A 37 -4.97 0.58 -0.31
CA PHE A 37 -3.85 0.96 -1.15
C PHE A 37 -2.69 1.48 -0.30
N PRO A 38 -1.44 1.18 -0.69
CA PRO A 38 -0.23 1.64 0.00
C PRO A 38 -0.15 3.16 0.20
N PRO A 39 0.70 3.60 1.14
CA PRO A 39 0.87 5.00 1.45
C PRO A 39 1.22 5.87 0.24
N GLY A 40 0.45 6.94 0.04
CA GLY A 40 0.70 7.92 -1.03
C GLY A 40 0.37 7.39 -2.42
N THR A 41 -0.56 6.44 -2.51
CA THR A 41 -1.21 6.08 -3.76
C THR A 41 -2.09 7.25 -4.21
N PRO A 42 -1.84 7.87 -5.39
CA PRO A 42 -2.69 8.93 -5.89
C PRO A 42 -4.09 8.42 -6.20
N PHE A 43 -5.07 9.28 -5.96
CA PHE A 43 -6.45 9.02 -6.28
C PHE A 43 -7.22 10.32 -6.55
N GLU A 44 -8.32 10.19 -7.28
CA GLU A 44 -9.25 11.26 -7.59
C GLU A 44 -10.68 10.72 -7.50
N LEU A 45 -11.53 11.37 -6.70
CA LEU A 45 -12.96 11.06 -6.60
C LEU A 45 -13.76 12.09 -7.38
N TYR A 46 -14.66 11.60 -8.23
CA TYR A 46 -15.60 12.42 -8.97
C TYR A 46 -17.04 12.10 -8.57
N ASP A 47 -17.88 13.12 -8.51
CA ASP A 47 -19.34 12.95 -8.38
C ASP A 47 -19.97 12.49 -9.71
N TRP A 48 -21.29 12.31 -9.72
CA TRP A 48 -22.05 11.91 -10.91
C TRP A 48 -22.07 12.96 -12.04
N ASP A 49 -21.82 14.23 -11.70
CA ASP A 49 -21.66 15.35 -12.64
C ASP A 49 -20.22 15.46 -13.18
N ASN A 50 -19.33 14.55 -12.77
CA ASN A 50 -17.92 14.51 -13.13
C ASN A 50 -17.12 15.73 -12.61
N ASN A 51 -17.53 16.30 -11.48
CA ASN A 51 -16.75 17.27 -10.73
C ASN A 51 -15.79 16.56 -9.78
N LEU A 52 -14.55 17.08 -9.67
CA LEU A 52 -13.58 16.57 -8.70
C LEU A 52 -14.03 16.93 -7.28
N VAL A 53 -14.31 15.92 -6.47
CA VAL A 53 -14.77 16.05 -5.08
C VAL A 53 -13.60 16.03 -4.11
N LEU A 54 -12.70 15.04 -4.24
CA LEU A 54 -11.50 14.93 -3.41
C LEU A 54 -10.35 14.23 -4.12
N ASN A 55 -9.13 14.51 -3.69
CA ASN A 55 -7.91 13.87 -4.16
C ASN A 55 -6.93 13.66 -2.98
N GLN A 56 -5.78 13.05 -3.26
CA GLN A 56 -4.79 12.73 -2.22
C GLN A 56 -4.27 13.97 -1.46
N ASP A 57 -4.24 15.14 -2.10
CA ASP A 57 -3.59 16.35 -1.58
C ASP A 57 -4.58 17.21 -0.78
N SER A 58 -5.88 17.04 -1.02
CA SER A 58 -6.95 17.86 -0.44
C SER A 58 -7.71 17.18 0.70
N PHE A 59 -7.39 15.93 1.04
CA PHE A 59 -8.24 15.13 1.92
C PHE A 59 -7.47 14.34 3.00
N GLU A 60 -7.83 14.59 4.25
CA GLU A 60 -7.47 13.77 5.41
C GLU A 60 -8.77 13.38 6.15
N GLY A 61 -8.95 12.09 6.46
CA GLY A 61 -10.10 11.61 7.24
C GLY A 61 -11.04 10.67 6.49
N ILE A 62 -12.34 10.76 6.78
CA ILE A 62 -13.39 9.84 6.29
C ILE A 62 -14.40 10.61 5.43
N PHE A 63 -14.70 10.09 4.24
CA PHE A 63 -15.69 10.62 3.31
C PHE A 63 -16.75 9.56 3.05
N ALA A 64 -18.00 9.84 3.44
CA ALA A 64 -19.14 8.98 3.15
C ALA A 64 -19.70 9.30 1.75
N ILE A 65 -20.04 8.25 1.01
CA ILE A 65 -20.55 8.30 -0.36
C ILE A 65 -21.96 7.74 -0.34
N ASP A 66 -22.94 8.64 -0.31
CA ASP A 66 -24.35 8.28 -0.34
C ASP A 66 -24.92 8.31 -1.78
N ASP A 67 -24.35 9.16 -2.64
CA ASP A 67 -24.69 9.28 -4.07
C ASP A 67 -23.65 8.61 -4.98
N PRO A 68 -23.97 8.30 -6.25
CA PRO A 68 -23.02 7.69 -7.17
C PRO A 68 -21.76 8.54 -7.39
N HIS A 69 -20.60 7.92 -7.19
CA HIS A 69 -19.28 8.51 -7.44
C HIS A 69 -18.39 7.57 -8.25
N THR A 70 -17.39 8.15 -8.91
CA THR A 70 -16.31 7.40 -9.58
C THR A 70 -14.98 7.72 -8.92
N LEU A 71 -14.33 6.72 -8.36
CA LEU A 71 -12.98 6.83 -7.81
C LEU A 71 -11.97 6.26 -8.81
N TYR A 72 -11.00 7.08 -9.18
CA TYR A 72 -9.80 6.67 -9.90
C TYR A 72 -8.66 6.51 -8.90
N VAL A 73 -8.00 5.36 -8.92
CA VAL A 73 -6.80 5.10 -8.11
C VAL A 73 -5.64 4.83 -9.04
N PHE A 74 -4.46 5.35 -8.74
CA PHE A 74 -3.26 5.26 -9.59
C PHE A 74 -2.15 4.50 -8.86
N PRO A 75 -2.24 3.17 -8.76
CA PRO A 75 -1.22 2.38 -8.09
C PRO A 75 0.17 2.54 -8.73
N SER A 76 1.22 2.64 -7.90
CA SER A 76 2.60 2.78 -8.41
C SER A 76 3.18 1.50 -9.01
N TRP A 77 2.48 0.36 -8.88
CA TRP A 77 2.92 -0.95 -9.34
C TRP A 77 2.26 -1.40 -10.65
N LYS A 78 1.45 -0.56 -11.29
CA LYS A 78 0.93 -0.84 -12.63
C LYS A 78 0.65 0.46 -13.37
N GLU A 79 0.71 0.41 -14.70
CA GLU A 79 0.46 1.60 -15.53
C GLU A 79 -1.02 1.96 -15.59
N GLU A 80 -1.90 0.98 -15.45
CA GLU A 80 -3.35 1.17 -15.52
C GLU A 80 -3.93 1.64 -14.19
N LYS A 81 -4.78 2.67 -14.26
CA LYS A 81 -5.59 3.12 -13.13
C LYS A 81 -6.66 2.10 -12.77
N GLU A 82 -6.98 2.00 -11.48
CA GLU A 82 -8.17 1.28 -11.02
C GLU A 82 -9.36 2.24 -11.00
N VAL A 83 -10.52 1.74 -11.46
CA VAL A 83 -11.75 2.52 -11.52
C VAL A 83 -12.79 1.83 -10.65
N PHE A 84 -13.28 2.54 -9.64
CA PHE A 84 -14.34 2.08 -8.77
C PHE A 84 -15.58 2.95 -8.98
N LYS A 85 -16.70 2.31 -9.31
CA LYS A 85 -18.02 2.94 -9.24
C LYS A 85 -18.56 2.70 -7.84
N LEU A 86 -18.78 3.77 -7.10
CA LEU A 86 -19.10 3.74 -5.68
C LEU A 86 -20.51 4.26 -5.46
N GLU A 87 -21.32 3.47 -4.78
CA GLU A 87 -22.65 3.82 -4.29
C GLU A 87 -22.75 3.22 -2.87
N ASN A 88 -23.23 3.98 -1.89
CA ASN A 88 -23.27 3.56 -0.48
C ASN A 88 -21.90 3.05 0.00
N ALA A 89 -20.88 3.89 -0.13
CA ALA A 89 -19.49 3.55 0.19
C ALA A 89 -18.89 4.54 1.19
N ARG A 90 -17.69 4.26 1.69
CA ARG A 90 -16.86 5.28 2.34
C ARG A 90 -15.41 5.16 1.93
N ILE A 91 -14.75 6.31 1.84
CA ILE A 91 -13.31 6.41 1.61
C ILE A 91 -12.67 6.92 2.90
N GLU A 92 -11.54 6.36 3.28
CA GLU A 92 -10.77 6.77 4.45
C GLU A 92 -9.28 6.92 4.11
N VAL A 93 -8.69 8.02 4.54
CA VAL A 93 -7.25 8.27 4.44
C VAL A 93 -6.63 8.05 5.82
N LEU A 94 -5.96 6.90 5.98
CA LEU A 94 -5.44 6.43 7.26
C LEU A 94 -3.97 6.85 7.44
N PRO A 95 -3.60 7.47 8.58
CA PRO A 95 -2.22 7.84 8.83
C PRO A 95 -1.31 6.61 8.92
N THR A 96 -0.12 6.72 8.34
CA THR A 96 0.97 5.77 8.60
C THR A 96 1.37 5.89 10.07
N LYS A 97 0.84 5.01 10.93
CA LYS A 97 1.27 4.96 12.33
C LYS A 97 2.78 4.69 12.37
N ASN A 98 3.53 5.57 13.02
CA ASN A 98 4.92 5.30 13.36
C ASN A 98 4.97 3.97 14.13
N TYR A 99 5.74 3.02 13.63
CA TYR A 99 5.90 1.71 14.25
C TYR A 99 6.51 1.88 15.65
N HIS A 100 5.72 1.67 16.69
CA HIS A 100 6.23 1.53 18.05
C HIS A 100 6.61 0.06 18.28
N LYS A 101 7.84 -0.17 18.76
CA LYS A 101 8.40 -1.49 19.06
C LYS A 101 7.60 -2.16 20.20
N SER A 102 6.50 -2.80 19.85
CA SER A 102 5.89 -3.84 20.66
C SER A 102 6.75 -5.08 20.47
N GLY A 103 7.19 -5.72 21.56
CA GLY A 103 7.88 -7.01 21.50
C GLY A 103 7.13 -8.00 20.59
N ILE A 104 7.90 -8.92 19.99
CA ILE A 104 7.46 -9.94 19.02
C ILE A 104 6.06 -10.46 19.40
N LYS A 105 5.03 -9.95 18.74
CA LYS A 105 3.65 -10.39 18.92
C LYS A 105 3.27 -11.20 17.69
N HIS A 106 3.25 -12.51 17.85
CA HIS A 106 2.53 -13.40 16.94
C HIS A 106 1.05 -13.02 17.03
N THR A 107 0.59 -12.21 16.09
CA THR A 107 -0.81 -11.82 16.02
C THR A 107 -1.40 -12.55 14.83
N PRO A 108 -2.14 -13.65 15.04
CA PRO A 108 -2.84 -14.31 13.96
C PRO A 108 -3.90 -13.34 13.42
N ILE A 109 -3.77 -12.96 12.15
CA ILE A 109 -4.79 -12.18 11.44
C ILE A 109 -5.59 -13.20 10.63
N SER A 110 -6.90 -13.24 10.86
CA SER A 110 -7.84 -14.16 10.20
C SER A 110 -8.70 -13.37 9.21
N SER A 111 -8.69 -13.78 7.94
CA SER A 111 -9.68 -13.35 6.94
C SER A 111 -10.15 -14.58 6.18
N HIS A 112 -11.46 -14.82 6.14
CA HIS A 112 -12.09 -15.87 5.32
C HIS A 112 -11.48 -17.28 5.48
N GLY A 113 -11.07 -17.65 6.70
CA GLY A 113 -10.49 -18.95 7.01
C GLY A 113 -9.00 -19.11 6.66
N ILE A 114 -8.40 -18.09 6.03
CA ILE A 114 -6.95 -18.01 5.87
C ILE A 114 -6.39 -17.17 7.03
N THR A 115 -5.51 -17.80 7.81
CA THR A 115 -4.79 -17.13 8.89
C THR A 115 -3.39 -16.79 8.42
N VAL A 116 -2.92 -15.58 8.71
CA VAL A 116 -1.53 -15.20 8.49
C VAL A 116 -0.81 -15.02 9.82
N THR A 117 0.37 -15.64 9.92
CA THR A 117 1.33 -15.37 10.98
C THR A 117 2.37 -14.40 10.44
N LYS A 118 2.43 -13.21 11.05
CA LYS A 118 3.42 -12.19 10.73
C LYS A 118 4.56 -12.22 11.73
N SER A 119 5.80 -12.28 11.22
CA SER A 119 7.03 -12.08 11.99
C SER A 119 7.80 -10.88 11.42
N VAL A 120 8.35 -10.06 12.31
CA VAL A 120 9.13 -8.87 11.96
C VAL A 120 10.40 -8.87 12.79
N THR A 121 11.55 -8.76 12.12
CA THR A 121 12.86 -8.69 12.77
C THR A 121 13.65 -7.50 12.24
N ASP A 122 14.70 -7.10 12.95
CA ASP A 122 15.62 -6.07 12.49
C ASP A 122 16.49 -6.63 11.34
N SER A 123 16.70 -5.85 10.28
CA SER A 123 17.63 -6.22 9.20
C SER A 123 19.07 -6.18 9.73
N ALA A 124 19.85 -7.21 9.41
CA ALA A 124 21.26 -7.27 9.79
C ALA A 124 22.14 -6.50 8.80
N VAL A 125 21.68 -6.38 7.54
CA VAL A 125 22.44 -5.79 6.43
C VAL A 125 22.08 -4.33 6.19
N ASN A 126 20.81 -3.95 6.36
CA ASN A 126 20.30 -2.59 6.11
C ASN A 126 19.87 -1.92 7.43
N PRO A 127 20.75 -1.14 8.09
CA PRO A 127 20.45 -0.54 9.39
C PRO A 127 19.22 0.37 9.33
N GLY A 128 18.26 0.12 10.22
CA GLY A 128 16.99 0.86 10.29
C GLY A 128 15.84 0.22 9.51
N GLU A 129 16.12 -0.76 8.64
CA GLU A 129 15.10 -1.53 7.96
C GLU A 129 14.64 -2.76 8.76
N LYS A 130 13.53 -3.37 8.31
CA LYS A 130 12.94 -4.56 8.93
C LYS A 130 12.85 -5.69 7.93
N ASN A 131 13.12 -6.89 8.41
CA ASN A 131 12.79 -8.12 7.70
C ASN A 131 11.36 -8.52 8.07
N VAL A 132 10.62 -9.05 7.10
CA VAL A 132 9.22 -9.44 7.25
C VAL A 132 9.04 -10.87 6.76
N LYS A 133 8.35 -11.69 7.55
CA LYS A 133 7.90 -13.02 7.14
C LYS A 133 6.40 -13.13 7.34
N LEU A 134 5.69 -13.55 6.30
CA LEU A 134 4.25 -13.82 6.32
C LEU A 134 4.03 -15.30 5.99
N GLU A 135 3.49 -16.04 6.94
CA GLU A 135 3.12 -17.45 6.77
C GLU A 135 1.59 -17.57 6.75
N PHE A 136 1.05 -17.92 5.59
CA PHE A 136 -0.38 -18.09 5.40
C PHE A 136 -0.77 -19.56 5.58
N SER A 137 -1.93 -19.83 6.19
CA SER A 137 -2.42 -21.19 6.42
C SER A 137 -2.69 -22.00 5.15
N ASN A 138 -2.77 -21.34 3.99
CA ASN A 138 -2.89 -21.98 2.68
C ASN A 138 -1.54 -22.42 2.08
N GLY A 139 -0.43 -22.29 2.82
CA GLY A 139 0.90 -22.72 2.41
C GLY A 139 1.70 -21.67 1.65
N ILE A 140 1.18 -20.43 1.51
CA ILE A 140 1.98 -19.32 1.01
C ILE A 140 2.94 -18.86 2.11
N LEU A 141 4.21 -18.74 1.75
CA LEU A 141 5.25 -18.11 2.56
C LEU A 141 5.81 -16.94 1.78
N PHE A 142 5.75 -15.75 2.35
CA PHE A 142 6.40 -14.54 1.82
C PHE A 142 7.49 -14.09 2.79
N THR A 143 8.66 -13.76 2.25
CA THR A 143 9.79 -13.24 3.00
C THR A 143 10.36 -12.01 2.31
N TYR A 144 10.56 -10.94 3.09
CA TYR A 144 11.43 -9.82 2.78
C TYR A 144 12.60 -9.87 3.76
N THR A 145 13.80 -10.18 3.27
CA THR A 145 15.01 -10.30 4.09
C THR A 145 16.12 -9.47 3.47
N ASP A 146 16.57 -8.44 4.18
CA ASP A 146 17.75 -7.65 3.83
C ASP A 146 17.70 -7.03 2.42
N GLY A 147 16.49 -6.74 1.92
CA GLY A 147 16.24 -6.17 0.59
C GLY A 147 15.75 -7.18 -0.44
N ASP A 148 15.93 -8.46 -0.18
CA ASP A 148 15.51 -9.54 -1.08
C ASP A 148 14.08 -10.01 -0.76
N VAL A 149 13.29 -10.21 -1.80
CA VAL A 149 11.91 -10.69 -1.71
C VAL A 149 11.84 -12.11 -2.26
N GLU A 150 11.20 -13.01 -1.51
CA GLU A 150 10.90 -14.36 -1.96
C GLU A 150 9.47 -14.73 -1.54
N ALA A 151 8.78 -15.50 -2.40
CA ALA A 151 7.49 -16.06 -2.12
C ALA A 151 7.44 -17.51 -2.58
N THR A 152 6.84 -18.38 -1.79
CA THR A 152 6.64 -19.79 -2.14
C THR A 152 5.22 -20.25 -1.82
N LEU A 153 4.72 -21.23 -2.57
CA LEU A 153 3.51 -22.00 -2.25
C LEU A 153 3.91 -23.45 -2.04
N ASN A 154 3.79 -23.94 -0.80
CA ASN A 154 4.18 -25.30 -0.43
C ASN A 154 5.62 -25.64 -0.88
N GLY A 155 6.54 -24.68 -0.70
CA GLY A 155 7.96 -24.81 -1.05
C GLY A 155 8.30 -24.63 -2.54
N LYS A 156 7.31 -24.35 -3.41
CA LYS A 156 7.57 -23.99 -4.81
C LYS A 156 7.62 -22.47 -4.96
N ILE A 157 8.65 -21.95 -5.60
CA ILE A 157 8.82 -20.52 -5.86
C ILE A 157 7.61 -19.98 -6.63
N LEU A 158 7.08 -18.87 -6.15
CA LEU A 158 6.06 -18.07 -6.82
C LEU A 158 6.73 -16.91 -7.54
N GLU A 159 6.16 -16.52 -8.66
CA GLU A 159 6.55 -15.29 -9.34
C GLU A 159 6.02 -14.09 -8.53
N ILE A 160 6.91 -13.14 -8.31
CA ILE A 160 6.62 -11.88 -7.62
C ILE A 160 6.72 -10.80 -8.67
N GLU A 161 5.59 -10.21 -9.03
CA GLU A 161 5.58 -9.05 -9.92
C GLU A 161 5.38 -7.79 -9.10
N ASN A 162 6.22 -6.78 -9.36
CA ASN A 162 6.25 -5.53 -8.61
C ASN A 162 6.50 -5.74 -7.11
N LYS A 163 6.49 -4.65 -6.32
CA LYS A 163 7.03 -4.68 -4.96
C LYS A 163 6.24 -5.54 -3.95
N TYR A 164 4.99 -5.92 -4.24
CA TYR A 164 4.09 -6.48 -3.22
C TYR A 164 3.03 -7.48 -3.73
N LEU A 165 3.02 -7.91 -5.01
CA LEU A 165 2.03 -8.87 -5.50
C LEU A 165 2.62 -10.28 -5.57
N VAL A 166 2.01 -11.20 -4.83
CA VAL A 166 2.33 -12.62 -4.87
C VAL A 166 1.23 -13.35 -5.63
N TYR A 167 1.58 -13.88 -6.80
CA TYR A 167 0.65 -14.64 -7.64
C TYR A 167 0.73 -16.12 -7.29
N SER A 168 -0.44 -16.75 -7.15
CA SER A 168 -0.54 -18.20 -6.95
C SER A 168 -1.74 -18.76 -7.71
N GLN A 169 -1.77 -20.09 -7.89
CA GLN A 169 -2.96 -20.78 -8.43
C GLN A 169 -4.20 -20.61 -7.54
N LEU A 170 -4.02 -20.16 -6.30
CA LEU A 170 -5.09 -19.94 -5.32
C LEU A 170 -5.59 -18.48 -5.31
N GLY A 171 -4.98 -17.59 -6.10
CA GLY A 171 -5.30 -16.16 -6.15
C GLY A 171 -4.08 -15.26 -5.95
N VAL A 172 -4.32 -13.95 -5.87
CA VAL A 172 -3.30 -12.91 -5.70
C VAL A 172 -3.32 -12.38 -4.27
N THR A 173 -2.17 -12.42 -3.59
CA THR A 173 -1.97 -11.73 -2.31
C THR A 173 -1.28 -10.39 -2.58
N LYS A 174 -1.74 -9.33 -1.91
CA LYS A 174 -1.27 -7.94 -2.05
C LYS A 174 -0.79 -7.40 -0.72
#